data_AF-A0A957PXF6-F1
#
_entry.id   AF-A0A957PXF6-F1
#
_cell.length_a   1.000
_cell.length_b   1.000
_cell.length_c   1.000
_cell.angle_alpha   90.00
_cell.angle_beta   90.00
_cell.angle_gamma   90.00
#
_symmetry.space_group_name_H-M   'P 1'
#
loop_
_entity.id
_entity.type
_entity.pdbx_description
1 polymer ?
#
loop_
_entity_poly.entity_id
_entity_poly.type
_entity_poly.pdbx_seq_one_letter_code
_entity_poly.pdbx_strand_id
1 'polypeptide(L)'
;TKWAERIDRPADAPQRVAEAFQQLRSGRPRPVGLEAPMDVLARREEVTLLSQPLPVSAPAVDPALVEEAAKALGQAEHPLIFVGGGAQGVSDAVRVLAEALQAPVVSYRNGNGVIDGRHYLSLFLRAAHPYWQKTDVVLAIGSYLRNPLNDWGVDERMTIIRIDVDPASHAIITGPDKDRPDLALTARAETVMPQLLERVAQYNHLRPSRKAELTTLRARWAEQTAYLEEQLGYLKVIRDELGEDGIFVDELTQVGFASRITYPTYHPRTFISTGYQGTLGYGFPT
;
A
#
# COMPACT_ATOMS: atom_id res chain seq x y z
N THR A 1 -5.90 -14.04 13.13
CA THR A 1 -6.56 -14.57 11.92
C THR A 1 -7.82 -13.74 11.69
N LYS A 2 -8.34 -13.67 10.46
CA LYS A 2 -9.62 -13.02 10.14
C LYS A 2 -10.82 -13.95 10.36
N TRP A 3 -10.62 -15.25 10.18
CA TRP A 3 -11.64 -16.27 10.22
C TRP A 3 -10.97 -17.60 10.58
N ALA A 4 -11.62 -18.40 11.41
CA ALA A 4 -11.13 -19.71 11.80
C ALA A 4 -12.31 -20.65 12.00
N GLU A 5 -12.25 -21.84 11.40
CA GLU A 5 -13.29 -22.87 11.51
C GLU A 5 -12.68 -24.26 11.63
N ARG A 6 -13.52 -25.23 11.99
CA ARG A 6 -13.14 -26.64 12.10
C ARG A 6 -13.94 -27.50 11.11
N ILE A 7 -13.28 -28.53 10.57
CA ILE A 7 -13.89 -29.59 9.77
C ILE A 7 -14.23 -30.73 10.74
N ASP A 8 -15.52 -30.93 11.01
CA ASP A 8 -16.00 -31.97 11.94
C ASP A 8 -16.33 -33.29 11.22
N ARG A 9 -16.57 -33.25 9.90
CA ARG A 9 -16.78 -34.44 9.05
C ARG A 9 -16.09 -34.32 7.69
N PRO A 10 -15.72 -35.44 7.05
CA PRO A 10 -15.17 -35.41 5.69
C PRO A 10 -16.07 -34.68 4.67
N ALA A 11 -17.40 -34.82 4.79
CA ALA A 11 -18.36 -34.15 3.91
C ALA A 11 -18.38 -32.61 4.04
N ASP A 12 -17.91 -32.03 5.16
CA ASP A 12 -17.88 -30.58 5.34
C ASP A 12 -16.68 -29.93 4.63
N ALA A 13 -15.64 -30.72 4.34
CA ALA A 13 -14.36 -30.21 3.86
C ALA A 13 -14.46 -29.34 2.59
N PRO A 14 -15.23 -29.70 1.53
CA PRO A 14 -15.30 -28.87 0.33
C PRO A 14 -15.86 -27.48 0.61
N GLN A 15 -16.94 -27.40 1.39
CA GLN A 15 -17.58 -26.13 1.74
C GLN A 15 -16.67 -25.27 2.63
N ARG A 16 -16.08 -25.87 3.68
CA ARG A 16 -15.20 -25.15 4.62
C ARG A 16 -13.93 -24.63 3.95
N VAL A 17 -13.34 -25.41 3.05
CA VAL A 17 -12.20 -24.95 2.24
C VAL A 17 -12.62 -23.80 1.32
N ALA A 18 -13.76 -23.91 0.63
CA ALA A 18 -14.22 -22.85 -0.25
C ALA A 18 -14.53 -21.54 0.51
N GLU A 19 -15.13 -21.63 1.70
CA GLU A 19 -15.32 -20.50 2.61
C GLU A 19 -14.00 -19.89 3.04
N ALA A 20 -13.00 -20.70 3.41
CA ALA A 20 -11.68 -20.20 3.77
C ALA A 20 -11.04 -19.39 2.62
N PHE A 21 -11.13 -19.85 1.37
CA PHE A 21 -10.67 -19.11 0.20
C PHE A 21 -11.51 -17.86 -0.10
N GLN A 22 -12.82 -17.93 0.10
CA GLN A 22 -13.69 -16.76 0.01
C GLN A 22 -13.26 -15.69 1.02
N GLN A 23 -12.98 -16.09 2.26
CA GLN A 23 -12.52 -15.21 3.33
C GLN A 23 -11.11 -14.67 3.05
N LEU A 24 -10.18 -15.46 2.49
CA LEU A 24 -8.85 -14.97 2.10
C LEU A 24 -8.92 -13.82 1.06
N ARG A 25 -9.90 -13.88 0.15
CA ARG A 25 -9.97 -12.98 -1.01
C ARG A 25 -10.93 -11.79 -0.83
N SER A 26 -11.94 -11.93 0.03
CA SER A 26 -12.99 -10.92 0.24
C SER A 26 -12.57 -9.83 1.21
N GLY A 27 -12.97 -8.58 0.91
CA GLY A 27 -12.57 -7.41 1.69
C GLY A 27 -11.04 -7.28 1.80
N ARG A 28 -10.54 -7.00 3.01
CA ARG A 28 -9.10 -6.94 3.29
C ARG A 28 -8.50 -8.34 3.49
N PRO A 29 -7.54 -8.76 2.64
CA PRO A 29 -6.88 -10.05 2.78
C PRO A 29 -6.16 -10.18 4.13
N ARG A 30 -6.43 -11.28 4.83
CA ARG A 30 -5.84 -11.63 6.14
C ARG A 30 -5.80 -13.16 6.28
N PRO A 31 -4.88 -13.73 7.07
CA PRO A 31 -4.81 -15.17 7.28
C PRO A 31 -6.10 -15.76 7.83
N VAL A 32 -6.46 -16.95 7.36
CA VAL A 32 -7.58 -17.77 7.85
C VAL A 32 -7.03 -19.08 8.44
N GLY A 33 -7.77 -19.68 9.36
CA GLY A 33 -7.43 -20.98 9.95
C GLY A 33 -8.48 -22.03 9.62
N LEU A 34 -8.03 -23.23 9.26
CA LEU A 34 -8.89 -24.40 9.19
C LEU A 34 -8.24 -25.51 9.99
N GLU A 35 -8.98 -26.06 10.94
CA GLU A 35 -8.55 -27.19 11.78
C GLU A 35 -9.34 -28.44 11.39
N ALA A 36 -8.70 -29.60 11.43
CA ALA A 36 -9.36 -30.89 11.29
C ALA A 36 -8.78 -31.87 12.33
N PRO A 37 -9.62 -32.46 13.21
CA PRO A 37 -9.15 -33.49 14.14
C PRO A 37 -8.55 -34.68 13.39
N MET A 38 -7.51 -35.29 13.97
CA MET A 38 -6.81 -36.42 13.33
C MET A 38 -7.73 -37.62 13.06
N ASP A 39 -8.70 -37.86 13.95
CA ASP A 39 -9.68 -38.94 13.75
C ASP A 39 -10.69 -38.61 12.65
N VAL A 40 -11.00 -37.33 12.40
CA VAL A 40 -11.82 -36.89 11.26
C VAL A 40 -11.03 -36.99 9.96
N LEU A 41 -9.76 -36.55 9.95
CA LEU A 41 -8.86 -36.66 8.79
C LEU A 41 -8.66 -38.13 8.35
N ALA A 42 -8.71 -39.08 9.28
CA ALA A 42 -8.57 -40.50 8.98
C ALA A 42 -9.87 -41.16 8.46
N ARG A 43 -11.02 -40.50 8.56
CA ARG A 43 -12.32 -41.04 8.11
C ARG A 43 -12.50 -40.89 6.60
N ARG A 44 -13.36 -41.72 6.04
CA ARG A 44 -13.79 -41.67 4.64
C ARG A 44 -15.31 -41.58 4.58
N GLU A 45 -15.79 -40.76 3.65
CA GLU A 45 -17.21 -40.56 3.36
C GLU A 45 -17.34 -40.30 1.86
N GLU A 46 -18.51 -40.58 1.28
CA GLU A 46 -18.83 -40.07 -0.05
C GLU A 46 -19.04 -38.55 0.06
N VAL A 47 -18.32 -37.78 -0.76
CA VAL A 47 -18.30 -36.32 -0.69
C VAL A 47 -18.68 -35.72 -2.03
N THR A 48 -19.55 -34.71 -2.00
CA THR A 48 -19.86 -33.90 -3.19
C THR A 48 -18.96 -32.68 -3.21
N LEU A 49 -18.18 -32.52 -4.29
CA LEU A 49 -17.35 -31.34 -4.49
C LEU A 49 -18.18 -30.17 -5.03
N LEU A 50 -17.79 -28.95 -4.65
CA LEU A 50 -18.34 -27.75 -5.26
C LEU A 50 -17.88 -27.63 -6.71
N SER A 51 -18.80 -27.27 -7.61
CA SER A 51 -18.52 -27.09 -9.03
C SER A 51 -17.80 -25.77 -9.33
N GLN A 52 -17.91 -24.78 -8.45
CA GLN A 52 -17.29 -23.46 -8.60
C GLN A 52 -16.84 -22.89 -7.25
N PRO A 53 -15.81 -22.02 -7.23
CA PRO A 53 -15.45 -21.26 -6.04
C PRO A 53 -16.58 -20.33 -5.59
N LEU A 54 -16.65 -20.08 -4.28
CA LEU A 54 -17.58 -19.10 -3.74
C LEU A 54 -17.24 -17.66 -4.21
N PRO A 55 -18.25 -16.81 -4.43
CA PRO A 55 -18.05 -15.46 -4.92
C PRO A 55 -17.29 -14.60 -3.90
N VAL A 56 -16.33 -13.82 -4.40
CA VAL A 56 -15.56 -12.89 -3.57
C VAL A 56 -16.32 -11.57 -3.48
N SER A 57 -16.45 -11.05 -2.26
CA SER A 57 -17.12 -9.77 -2.02
C SER A 57 -16.12 -8.63 -1.77
N ALA A 58 -16.42 -7.46 -2.33
CA ALA A 58 -15.78 -6.20 -2.00
C ALA A 58 -16.82 -5.07 -2.04
N PRO A 59 -16.65 -4.00 -1.25
CA PRO A 59 -17.52 -2.83 -1.32
C PRO A 59 -17.58 -2.24 -2.74
N ALA A 60 -18.76 -1.82 -3.15
CA ALA A 60 -18.96 -1.12 -4.41
C ALA A 60 -18.36 0.29 -4.35
N VAL A 61 -17.86 0.78 -5.47
CA VAL A 61 -17.36 2.16 -5.59
C VAL A 61 -18.54 3.12 -5.56
N ASP A 62 -18.45 4.18 -4.75
CA ASP A 62 -19.37 5.30 -4.77
C ASP A 62 -18.91 6.34 -5.82
N PRO A 63 -19.64 6.52 -6.93
CA PRO A 63 -19.24 7.45 -7.99
C PRO A 63 -19.22 8.92 -7.54
N ALA A 64 -20.07 9.30 -6.57
CA ALA A 64 -20.12 10.68 -6.08
C ALA A 64 -18.84 11.01 -5.30
N LEU A 65 -18.37 10.11 -4.44
CA LEU A 65 -17.10 10.27 -3.74
C LEU A 65 -15.90 10.28 -4.69
N VAL A 66 -15.94 9.51 -5.78
CA VAL A 66 -14.89 9.54 -6.81
C VAL A 66 -14.85 10.91 -7.49
N GLU A 67 -16.01 11.48 -7.81
CA GLU A 67 -16.13 12.81 -8.40
C GLU A 67 -15.58 13.89 -7.47
N GLU A 68 -15.94 13.86 -6.18
CA GLU A 68 -15.44 14.79 -5.16
C GLU A 68 -13.91 14.68 -5.00
N ALA A 69 -13.38 13.46 -4.94
CA ALA A 69 -11.95 13.21 -4.85
C ALA A 69 -11.20 13.71 -6.09
N ALA A 70 -11.77 13.48 -7.27
CA ALA A 70 -11.20 13.93 -8.54
C ALA A 70 -11.11 15.45 -8.62
N LYS A 71 -12.16 16.15 -8.18
CA LYS A 71 -12.19 17.61 -8.11
C LYS A 71 -11.14 18.15 -7.14
N ALA A 72 -11.08 17.61 -5.93
CA ALA A 72 -10.08 18.00 -4.94
C ALA A 72 -8.65 17.81 -5.46
N LEU A 73 -8.35 16.66 -6.06
CA LEU A 73 -7.02 16.37 -6.64
C LEU A 73 -6.69 17.26 -7.84
N GLY A 74 -7.63 17.45 -8.77
CA GLY A 74 -7.43 18.25 -9.96
C GLY A 74 -7.16 19.73 -9.66
N GLN A 75 -7.76 20.23 -8.58
CA GLN A 75 -7.64 21.63 -8.12
C GLN A 75 -6.50 21.86 -7.11
N ALA A 76 -5.90 20.81 -6.56
CA ALA A 76 -4.81 20.90 -5.58
C ALA A 76 -3.62 21.68 -6.14
N GLU A 77 -3.02 22.58 -5.35
CA GLU A 77 -1.77 23.25 -5.68
C GLU A 77 -0.59 22.32 -5.46
N HIS A 78 -0.53 21.61 -4.32
CA HIS A 78 0.57 20.74 -3.89
C HIS A 78 0.08 19.32 -3.55
N PRO A 79 -0.46 18.57 -4.53
CA PRO A 79 -0.92 17.21 -4.29
C PRO A 79 0.24 16.28 -3.89
N LEU A 80 -0.05 15.28 -3.06
CA LEU A 80 0.84 14.18 -2.70
C LEU A 80 0.08 12.85 -2.76
N ILE A 81 0.70 11.82 -3.31
CA ILE A 81 0.14 10.46 -3.33
C ILE A 81 0.92 9.62 -2.32
N PHE A 82 0.23 8.96 -1.41
CA PHE A 82 0.82 8.04 -0.45
C PHE A 82 0.35 6.62 -0.74
N VAL A 83 1.28 5.72 -1.02
CA VAL A 83 0.97 4.34 -1.41
C VAL A 83 1.37 3.35 -0.33
N GLY A 84 0.43 2.48 0.04
CA GLY A 84 0.65 1.33 0.89
C GLY A 84 0.51 0.01 0.13
N GLY A 85 0.41 -1.11 0.87
CA GLY A 85 0.30 -2.44 0.27
C GLY A 85 -0.95 -2.65 -0.58
N GLY A 86 -2.03 -1.90 -0.32
CA GLY A 86 -3.25 -1.96 -1.14
C GLY A 86 -3.12 -1.30 -2.52
N ALA A 87 -2.03 -0.55 -2.79
CA ALA A 87 -1.79 0.07 -4.08
C ALA A 87 -0.95 -0.81 -5.04
N GLN A 88 -0.47 -1.96 -4.58
CA GLN A 88 0.41 -2.85 -5.35
C GLN A 88 -0.23 -3.38 -6.66
N GLY A 89 -1.56 -3.43 -6.73
CA GLY A 89 -2.30 -3.84 -7.94
C GLY A 89 -2.58 -2.71 -8.95
N VAL A 90 -2.22 -1.46 -8.62
CA VAL A 90 -2.58 -0.27 -9.41
C VAL A 90 -1.38 0.63 -9.73
N SER A 91 -0.18 0.06 -9.79
CA SER A 91 1.09 0.78 -10.04
C SER A 91 1.04 1.67 -11.29
N ASP A 92 0.57 1.14 -12.43
CA ASP A 92 0.45 1.93 -13.66
C ASP A 92 -0.51 3.12 -13.51
N ALA A 93 -1.65 2.90 -12.86
CA ALA A 93 -2.63 3.95 -12.63
C ALA A 93 -2.09 5.03 -11.69
N VAL A 94 -1.34 4.63 -10.65
CA VAL A 94 -0.64 5.56 -9.74
C VAL A 94 0.39 6.37 -10.51
N ARG A 95 1.20 5.75 -11.37
CA ARG A 95 2.21 6.44 -12.19
C ARG A 95 1.56 7.49 -13.09
N VAL A 96 0.51 7.12 -13.84
CA VAL A 96 -0.21 8.04 -14.73
C VAL A 96 -0.81 9.21 -13.94
N LEU A 97 -1.43 8.93 -12.78
CA LEU A 97 -2.00 9.98 -11.94
C LEU A 97 -0.92 10.92 -11.40
N ALA A 98 0.19 10.37 -10.91
CA ALA A 98 1.31 11.13 -10.38
C ALA A 98 1.93 12.04 -11.44
N GLU A 99 2.15 11.53 -12.66
CA GLU A 99 2.65 12.31 -13.80
C GLU A 99 1.68 13.43 -14.18
N ALA A 100 0.37 13.15 -14.24
CA ALA A 100 -0.65 14.15 -14.58
C ALA A 100 -0.75 15.27 -13.53
N LEU A 101 -0.67 14.91 -12.25
CA LEU A 101 -0.75 15.86 -11.13
C LEU A 101 0.60 16.50 -10.77
N GLN A 102 1.70 16.02 -11.37
CA GLN A 102 3.07 16.28 -10.89
C GLN A 102 3.20 16.06 -9.38
N ALA A 103 2.49 15.05 -8.84
CA ALA A 103 2.44 14.75 -7.42
C ALA A 103 3.55 13.77 -7.04
N PRO A 104 4.37 14.04 -6.01
CA PRO A 104 5.28 13.02 -5.49
C PRO A 104 4.49 11.82 -4.95
N VAL A 105 5.04 10.63 -5.18
CA VAL A 105 4.54 9.36 -4.68
C VAL A 105 5.44 8.92 -3.53
N VAL A 106 4.84 8.86 -2.35
CA VAL A 106 5.52 8.46 -1.11
C VAL A 106 5.15 7.02 -0.79
N SER A 107 6.17 6.18 -0.70
CA SER A 107 6.03 4.78 -0.31
C SER A 107 6.65 4.53 1.05
N TYR A 108 6.11 3.55 1.78
CA TYR A 108 6.76 2.97 2.95
C TYR A 108 6.57 1.47 2.96
N ARG A 109 7.54 0.69 3.47
CA ARG A 109 7.54 -0.79 3.55
C ARG A 109 6.78 -1.42 2.38
N ASN A 110 5.55 -1.88 2.62
CA ASN A 110 4.71 -2.61 1.68
C ASN A 110 4.20 -1.79 0.48
N GLY A 111 4.40 -0.47 0.44
CA GLY A 111 4.10 0.37 -0.72
C GLY A 111 5.30 0.54 -1.67
N ASN A 112 6.50 0.13 -1.26
CA ASN A 112 7.69 0.23 -2.12
C ASN A 112 7.47 -0.55 -3.43
N GLY A 113 7.95 0.03 -4.53
CA GLY A 113 7.80 -0.54 -5.87
C GLY A 113 6.49 -0.19 -6.58
N VAL A 114 5.50 0.40 -5.90
CA VAL A 114 4.27 0.89 -6.57
C VAL A 114 4.60 1.99 -7.58
N ILE A 115 5.63 2.80 -7.31
CA ILE A 115 6.31 3.60 -8.31
C ILE A 115 7.78 3.16 -8.36
N ASP A 116 8.37 3.17 -9.55
CA ASP A 116 9.80 2.91 -9.72
C ASP A 116 10.61 3.92 -8.88
N GLY A 117 11.49 3.41 -8.00
CA GLY A 117 12.37 4.21 -7.14
C GLY A 117 13.34 5.13 -7.92
N ARG A 118 13.56 4.90 -9.21
CA ARG A 118 14.32 5.79 -10.10
C ARG A 118 13.51 7.02 -10.50
N HIS A 119 12.19 6.89 -10.57
CA HIS A 119 11.30 7.96 -11.02
C HIS A 119 11.45 9.22 -10.16
N TYR A 120 11.47 10.40 -10.78
CA TYR A 120 11.72 11.65 -10.06
C TYR A 120 10.59 12.03 -9.08
N LEU A 121 9.38 11.49 -9.30
CA LEU A 121 8.25 11.62 -8.37
C LEU A 121 8.34 10.66 -7.18
N SER A 122 9.22 9.64 -7.20
CA SER A 122 9.36 8.69 -6.10
C SER A 122 10.14 9.31 -4.94
N LEU A 123 9.52 9.39 -3.76
CA LEU A 123 10.16 9.84 -2.54
C LEU A 123 10.07 8.76 -1.45
N PHE A 124 11.17 8.56 -0.73
CA PHE A 124 11.13 7.84 0.53
C PHE A 124 10.32 8.63 1.56
N LEU A 125 9.62 7.92 2.45
CA LEU A 125 8.79 8.52 3.50
C LEU A 125 9.45 9.74 4.15
N ARG A 126 10.64 9.59 4.74
CA ARG A 126 11.28 10.69 5.48
C ARG A 126 11.76 11.83 4.58
N ALA A 127 12.09 11.56 3.31
CA ALA A 127 12.44 12.58 2.32
C ALA A 127 11.25 13.49 1.97
N ALA A 128 10.02 13.00 2.14
CA ALA A 128 8.80 13.72 1.81
C ALA A 128 8.35 14.72 2.89
N HIS A 129 8.94 14.70 4.10
CA HIS A 129 8.49 15.57 5.20
C HIS A 129 8.51 17.08 4.85
N PRO A 130 9.54 17.65 4.19
CA PRO A 130 9.50 19.06 3.77
C PRO A 130 8.40 19.36 2.73
N TYR A 131 8.01 18.38 1.91
CA TYR A 131 6.92 18.53 0.95
C TYR A 131 5.56 18.40 1.64
N TRP A 132 5.45 17.51 2.64
CA TRP A 132 4.24 17.31 3.45
C TRP A 132 3.73 18.62 4.06
N GLN A 133 4.64 19.47 4.55
CA GLN A 133 4.31 20.74 5.20
C GLN A 133 3.54 21.74 4.32
N LYS A 134 3.64 21.62 3.00
CA LYS A 134 2.91 22.47 2.04
C LYS A 134 1.85 21.72 1.26
N THR A 135 1.66 20.43 1.56
CA THR A 135 0.70 19.59 0.87
C THR A 135 -0.71 20.02 1.26
N ASP A 136 -1.54 20.31 0.27
CA ASP A 136 -2.94 20.71 0.45
C ASP A 136 -3.91 19.56 0.17
N VAL A 137 -3.53 18.56 -0.64
CA VAL A 137 -4.32 17.34 -0.85
C VAL A 137 -3.43 16.08 -0.80
N VAL A 138 -3.77 15.13 0.05
CA VAL A 138 -3.13 13.81 0.12
C VAL A 138 -4.10 12.74 -0.38
N LEU A 139 -3.70 11.98 -1.40
CA LEU A 139 -4.36 10.74 -1.80
C LEU A 139 -3.61 9.54 -1.19
N ALA A 140 -4.20 8.92 -0.18
CA ALA A 140 -3.69 7.70 0.43
C ALA A 140 -4.36 6.45 -0.15
N ILE A 141 -3.58 5.54 -0.72
CA ILE A 141 -4.08 4.31 -1.38
C ILE A 141 -3.59 3.09 -0.60
N GLY A 142 -4.52 2.36 0.01
CA GLY A 142 -4.22 1.18 0.82
C GLY A 142 -3.31 1.48 2.01
N SER A 143 -3.44 2.69 2.58
CA SER A 143 -2.64 3.21 3.68
C SER A 143 -3.50 4.07 4.60
N TYR A 144 -3.26 3.94 5.90
CA TYR A 144 -3.83 4.79 6.93
C TYR A 144 -2.83 5.85 7.42
N LEU A 145 -1.82 6.20 6.61
CA LEU A 145 -0.90 7.34 6.84
C LEU A 145 -0.26 7.38 8.24
N ARG A 146 -0.01 6.21 8.84
CA ARG A 146 0.42 6.11 10.25
C ARG A 146 1.60 7.02 10.59
N ASN A 147 2.69 6.94 9.83
CA ASN A 147 3.91 7.66 10.18
C ASN A 147 3.74 9.18 9.98
N PRO A 148 3.25 9.69 8.83
CA PRO A 148 3.01 11.13 8.70
C PRO A 148 2.08 11.69 9.77
N LEU A 149 0.95 11.03 10.04
CA LEU A 149 -0.04 11.56 10.99
C LEU A 149 0.42 11.50 12.45
N ASN A 150 1.26 10.53 12.81
CA ASN A 150 1.82 10.45 14.16
C ASN A 150 3.03 11.36 14.36
N ASP A 151 3.89 11.48 13.34
CA ASP A 151 5.22 12.08 13.50
C ASP A 151 5.27 13.54 13.04
N TRP A 152 4.40 13.95 12.09
CA TRP A 152 4.49 15.24 11.41
C TRP A 152 3.26 16.14 11.61
N GLY A 153 2.12 15.56 12.02
CA GLY A 153 0.86 16.29 12.16
C GLY A 153 0.18 16.61 10.82
N VAL A 154 -0.90 17.40 10.88
CA VAL A 154 -1.72 17.80 9.72
C VAL A 154 -2.00 19.30 9.79
N ASP A 155 -1.73 20.04 8.69
CA ASP A 155 -2.21 21.42 8.55
C ASP A 155 -3.74 21.39 8.38
N GLU A 156 -4.47 22.30 9.03
CA GLU A 156 -5.94 22.41 8.94
C GLU A 156 -6.45 22.48 7.49
N ARG A 157 -5.64 23.01 6.57
CA ARG A 157 -6.00 23.14 5.15
C ARG A 157 -5.82 21.87 4.33
N MET A 158 -5.17 20.85 4.87
CA MET A 158 -4.87 19.62 4.14
C MET A 158 -6.11 18.73 4.02
N THR A 159 -6.56 18.47 2.80
CA THR A 159 -7.59 17.49 2.47
C THR A 159 -6.97 16.09 2.37
N ILE A 160 -7.49 15.12 3.11
CA ILE A 160 -7.06 13.72 3.10
C ILE A 160 -8.13 12.87 2.44
N ILE A 161 -7.75 12.27 1.31
CA ILE A 161 -8.54 11.31 0.56
C ILE A 161 -7.95 9.93 0.83
N ARG A 162 -8.76 8.97 1.30
CA ARG A 162 -8.33 7.58 1.53
C ARG A 162 -9.10 6.62 0.65
N ILE A 163 -8.37 5.77 -0.08
CA ILE A 163 -8.89 4.57 -0.72
C ILE A 163 -8.44 3.37 0.10
N ASP A 164 -9.40 2.64 0.69
CA ASP A 164 -9.13 1.38 1.38
C ASP A 164 -10.32 0.43 1.21
N VAL A 165 -10.06 -0.88 1.16
CA VAL A 165 -11.13 -1.88 1.00
C VAL A 165 -11.83 -2.18 2.33
N ASP A 166 -11.19 -1.87 3.46
CA ASP A 166 -11.70 -2.11 4.80
C ASP A 166 -12.19 -0.80 5.41
N PRO A 167 -13.51 -0.64 5.64
CA PRO A 167 -14.06 0.60 6.21
C PRO A 167 -13.47 0.92 7.59
N ALA A 168 -13.08 -0.11 8.37
CA ALA A 168 -12.47 0.10 9.67
C ALA A 168 -11.09 0.77 9.54
N SER A 169 -10.38 0.61 8.42
CA SER A 169 -9.10 1.30 8.16
C SER A 169 -9.24 2.83 8.15
N HIS A 170 -10.42 3.37 7.81
CA HIS A 170 -10.64 4.82 7.82
C HIS A 170 -10.63 5.40 9.23
N ALA A 171 -10.96 4.61 10.25
CA ALA A 171 -10.92 5.00 11.67
C ALA A 171 -9.57 4.72 12.35
N ILE A 172 -8.61 4.10 11.66
CA ILE A 172 -7.30 3.77 12.24
C ILE A 172 -6.36 4.96 12.10
N ILE A 173 -5.81 5.36 13.27
CA ILE A 173 -4.79 6.37 13.52
C ILE A 173 -4.95 7.59 12.63
N THR A 174 -5.69 8.48 13.23
CA THR A 174 -6.05 9.79 12.81
C THR A 174 -5.39 10.63 13.92
N GLY A 175 -4.35 11.40 13.59
CA GLY A 175 -3.48 12.07 14.56
C GLY A 175 -4.28 12.96 15.53
N PRO A 176 -3.65 13.54 16.57
CA PRO A 176 -4.37 14.33 17.59
C PRO A 176 -5.27 15.43 17.00
N ASP A 177 -4.95 15.89 15.79
CA ASP A 177 -5.61 17.02 15.13
C ASP A 177 -6.65 16.61 14.06
N LYS A 178 -6.80 15.30 13.76
CA LYS A 178 -7.72 14.85 12.71
C LYS A 178 -8.16 13.42 12.97
N ASP A 179 -9.47 13.19 13.13
CA ASP A 179 -10.07 11.89 13.53
C ASP A 179 -10.58 11.01 12.37
N ARG A 180 -10.63 11.54 11.15
CA ARG A 180 -11.12 10.83 9.95
C ARG A 180 -10.55 11.46 8.67
N PRO A 181 -10.45 10.72 7.55
CA PRO A 181 -10.22 11.35 6.24
C PRO A 181 -11.43 12.24 5.87
N ASP A 182 -11.19 13.27 5.07
CA ASP A 182 -12.27 14.13 4.55
C ASP A 182 -13.09 13.37 3.51
N LEU A 183 -12.43 12.54 2.70
CA LEU A 183 -13.07 11.65 1.72
C LEU A 183 -12.62 10.20 1.94
N ALA A 184 -13.56 9.32 2.25
CA ALA A 184 -13.34 7.89 2.50
C ALA A 184 -13.93 7.04 1.37
N LEU A 185 -13.09 6.64 0.42
CA LEU A 185 -13.44 5.76 -0.68
C LEU A 185 -13.26 4.30 -0.24
N THR A 186 -14.33 3.73 0.35
CA THR A 186 -14.34 2.32 0.78
C THR A 186 -14.57 1.40 -0.41
N ALA A 187 -13.50 0.99 -1.10
CA ALA A 187 -13.53 0.07 -2.24
C ALA A 187 -12.13 -0.45 -2.56
N ARG A 188 -12.02 -1.41 -3.51
CA ARG A 188 -10.71 -1.86 -3.99
C ARG A 188 -10.05 -0.77 -4.83
N ALA A 189 -8.73 -0.58 -4.66
CA ALA A 189 -8.00 0.40 -5.47
C ALA A 189 -8.13 0.09 -6.97
N GLU A 190 -8.14 -1.20 -7.34
CA GLU A 190 -8.30 -1.66 -8.72
C GLU A 190 -9.63 -1.23 -9.36
N THR A 191 -10.68 -1.01 -8.55
CA THR A 191 -11.98 -0.54 -9.04
C THR A 191 -12.13 0.98 -9.01
N VAL A 192 -11.43 1.65 -8.08
CA VAL A 192 -11.50 3.11 -7.91
C VAL A 192 -10.57 3.84 -8.88
N MET A 193 -9.32 3.38 -9.02
CA MET A 193 -8.28 4.13 -9.73
C MET A 193 -8.59 4.42 -11.21
N PRO A 194 -9.18 3.50 -12.00
CA PRO A 194 -9.56 3.80 -13.38
C PRO A 194 -10.58 4.94 -13.48
N GLN A 195 -11.60 4.93 -12.60
CA GLN A 195 -12.63 5.97 -12.56
C GLN A 195 -12.04 7.30 -12.08
N LEU A 196 -11.19 7.26 -11.05
CA LEU A 196 -10.53 8.45 -10.52
C LEU A 196 -9.64 9.12 -11.57
N LEU A 197 -8.86 8.35 -12.34
CA LEU A 197 -8.03 8.86 -13.43
C LEU A 197 -8.84 9.59 -14.49
N GLU A 198 -9.94 8.97 -14.94
CA GLU A 198 -10.84 9.56 -15.94
C GLU A 198 -11.43 10.89 -15.44
N ARG A 199 -11.89 10.91 -14.18
CA ARG A 199 -12.52 12.11 -13.60
C ARG A 199 -11.52 13.22 -13.29
N VAL A 200 -10.32 12.89 -12.79
CA VAL A 200 -9.27 13.88 -12.51
C VAL A 200 -8.92 14.65 -13.78
N ALA A 201 -8.91 14.01 -14.95
CA ALA A 201 -8.60 14.67 -16.22
C ALA A 201 -9.58 15.82 -16.57
N GLN A 202 -10.79 15.84 -16.01
CA GLN A 202 -11.78 16.90 -16.23
C GLN A 202 -11.52 18.16 -15.39
N TYR A 203 -10.88 17.99 -14.23
CA TYR A 203 -10.61 19.07 -13.26
C TYR A 203 -9.16 19.51 -13.25
N ASN A 204 -8.25 18.66 -13.71
CA ASN A 204 -6.84 18.95 -13.74
C ASN A 204 -6.49 19.94 -14.85
N HIS A 205 -5.40 20.67 -14.64
CA HIS A 205 -4.79 21.55 -15.62
C HIS A 205 -3.38 21.06 -15.95
N LEU A 206 -2.78 21.59 -17.01
CA LEU A 206 -1.39 21.29 -17.32
C LEU A 206 -0.49 21.87 -16.22
N ARG A 207 0.30 21.01 -15.57
CA ARG A 207 1.17 21.40 -14.47
C ARG A 207 2.64 21.45 -14.91
N PRO A 208 3.40 22.47 -14.49
CA PRO A 208 4.84 22.51 -14.74
C PRO A 208 5.54 21.34 -14.04
N SER A 209 6.63 20.85 -14.62
CA SER A 209 7.37 19.74 -14.04
C SER A 209 7.97 20.11 -12.67
N ARG A 210 7.78 19.24 -11.68
CA ARG A 210 8.42 19.35 -10.36
C ARG A 210 9.76 18.62 -10.25
N LYS A 211 10.32 18.19 -11.38
CA LYS A 211 11.54 17.36 -11.41
C LYS A 211 12.70 18.00 -10.64
N ALA A 212 12.95 19.30 -10.84
CA ALA A 212 14.03 19.99 -10.13
C ALA A 212 13.81 19.99 -8.62
N GLU A 213 12.62 20.38 -8.17
CA GLU A 213 12.23 20.38 -6.75
C GLU A 213 12.42 19.02 -6.09
N LEU A 214 11.87 17.96 -6.68
CA LEU A 214 11.88 16.63 -6.08
C LEU A 214 13.26 15.96 -6.16
N THR A 215 14.05 16.26 -7.21
CA THR A 215 15.45 15.82 -7.28
C THR A 215 16.28 16.46 -6.17
N THR A 216 16.05 17.74 -5.86
CA THR A 216 16.70 18.40 -4.72
C THR A 216 16.31 17.76 -3.39
N LEU A 217 15.05 17.40 -3.19
CA LEU A 217 14.63 16.68 -1.96
C LEU A 217 15.30 15.31 -1.85
N ARG A 218 15.45 14.58 -2.97
CA ARG A 218 16.17 13.30 -3.00
C ARG A 218 17.66 13.45 -2.70
N ALA A 219 18.31 14.47 -3.27
CA ALA A 219 19.72 14.76 -3.00
C ALA A 219 19.94 15.10 -1.52
N ARG A 220 19.10 15.98 -0.95
CA ARG A 220 19.13 16.31 0.48
C ARG A 220 18.92 15.07 1.35
N TRP A 221 18.03 14.17 0.96
CA TRP A 221 17.82 12.92 1.71
C TRP A 221 19.04 11.99 1.66
N ALA A 222 19.73 11.93 0.52
CA ALA A 222 20.98 11.18 0.39
C ALA A 222 22.07 11.75 1.32
N GLU A 223 22.21 13.07 1.41
CA GLU A 223 23.12 13.73 2.36
C GLU A 223 22.75 13.41 3.81
N GLN A 224 21.45 13.49 4.16
CA GLN A 224 20.96 13.21 5.52
C GLN A 224 21.13 11.75 5.94
N THR A 225 21.26 10.82 4.99
CA THR A 225 21.44 9.38 5.24
C THR A 225 22.86 8.91 5.03
N ALA A 226 23.81 9.81 4.70
CA ALA A 226 25.21 9.47 4.46
C ALA A 226 25.90 8.83 5.67
N TYR A 227 25.41 9.07 6.89
CA TYR A 227 25.92 8.44 8.11
C TYR A 227 25.65 6.92 8.20
N LEU A 228 24.85 6.36 7.29
CA LEU A 228 24.55 4.92 7.17
C LEU A 228 25.48 4.23 6.15
N GLU A 229 26.70 4.73 5.98
CA GLU A 229 27.62 4.33 4.90
C GLU A 229 27.76 2.81 4.80
N GLU A 230 27.93 2.10 5.92
CA GLU A 230 28.10 0.66 5.92
C GLU A 230 26.85 -0.06 5.42
N GLN A 231 25.66 0.32 5.90
CA GLN A 231 24.41 -0.30 5.47
C GLN A 231 24.11 0.02 4.01
N LEU A 232 24.39 1.24 3.56
CA LEU A 232 24.22 1.66 2.17
C LEU A 232 25.16 0.89 1.24
N GLY A 233 26.39 0.59 1.66
CA GLY A 233 27.33 -0.24 0.92
C GLY A 233 26.74 -1.63 0.62
N TYR A 234 26.23 -2.34 1.64
CA TYR A 234 25.57 -3.63 1.44
C TYR A 234 24.34 -3.53 0.54
N LEU A 235 23.48 -2.55 0.79
CA LEU A 235 22.25 -2.36 0.01
C LEU A 235 22.52 -2.05 -1.46
N LYS A 236 23.56 -1.27 -1.74
CA LYS A 236 23.99 -0.96 -3.11
C LYS A 236 24.43 -2.22 -3.84
N VAL A 237 25.33 -3.01 -3.23
CA VAL A 237 25.80 -4.27 -3.81
C VAL A 237 24.63 -5.21 -4.08
N ILE A 238 23.72 -5.38 -3.10
CA ILE A 238 22.52 -6.21 -3.28
C ILE A 238 21.68 -5.72 -4.46
N ARG A 239 21.45 -4.40 -4.58
CA ARG A 239 20.63 -3.86 -5.67
C ARG A 239 21.27 -4.09 -7.04
N ASP A 240 22.57 -3.88 -7.15
CA ASP A 240 23.34 -4.04 -8.39
C ASP A 240 23.31 -5.50 -8.87
N GLU A 241 23.40 -6.47 -7.95
CA GLU A 241 23.41 -7.91 -8.27
C GLU A 241 22.01 -8.49 -8.55
N LEU A 242 20.96 -7.92 -7.95
CA LEU A 242 19.59 -8.45 -8.08
C LEU A 242 18.95 -8.20 -9.47
N GLY A 243 19.53 -7.34 -10.32
CA GLY A 243 18.94 -6.96 -11.61
C GLY A 243 17.65 -6.14 -11.48
N GLU A 244 16.92 -5.94 -12.58
CA GLU A 244 15.68 -5.12 -12.56
C GLU A 244 14.53 -5.78 -11.80
N ASP A 245 14.28 -7.07 -12.05
CA ASP A 245 13.17 -7.84 -11.48
C ASP A 245 13.45 -8.48 -10.11
N GLY A 246 14.66 -8.28 -9.57
CA GLY A 246 15.08 -8.97 -8.36
C GLY A 246 14.29 -8.58 -7.11
N ILE A 247 13.91 -9.60 -6.35
CA ILE A 247 13.13 -9.49 -5.12
C ILE A 247 14.07 -9.30 -3.93
N PHE A 248 13.83 -8.22 -3.18
CA PHE A 248 14.49 -7.93 -1.92
C PHE A 248 13.57 -8.27 -0.75
N VAL A 249 14.02 -9.14 0.15
CA VAL A 249 13.32 -9.48 1.39
C VAL A 249 14.07 -8.84 2.56
N ASP A 250 13.40 -7.96 3.30
CA ASP A 250 13.98 -7.34 4.50
C ASP A 250 13.91 -8.28 5.73
N GLU A 251 14.76 -7.98 6.70
CA GLU A 251 14.74 -8.59 8.04
C GLU A 251 14.83 -7.45 9.06
N LEU A 252 14.48 -7.72 10.32
CA LEU A 252 14.71 -6.77 11.42
C LEU A 252 16.19 -6.69 11.81
N THR A 253 16.98 -6.09 10.92
CA THR A 253 18.40 -5.75 11.10
C THR A 253 18.64 -4.28 10.77
N GLN A 254 19.80 -3.73 11.11
CA GLN A 254 20.14 -2.35 10.73
C GLN A 254 20.10 -2.14 9.21
N VAL A 255 20.58 -3.11 8.43
CA VAL A 255 20.51 -3.10 6.96
C VAL A 255 19.06 -3.11 6.48
N GLY A 256 18.22 -3.95 7.09
CA GLY A 256 16.77 -3.96 6.80
C GLY A 256 16.08 -2.64 7.15
N PHE A 257 16.41 -2.03 8.29
CA PHE A 257 15.89 -0.70 8.65
C PHE A 257 16.34 0.39 7.67
N ALA A 258 17.61 0.41 7.29
CA ALA A 258 18.14 1.32 6.28
C ALA A 258 17.45 1.13 4.93
N SER A 259 17.19 -0.12 4.52
CA SER A 259 16.55 -0.43 3.23
C SER A 259 15.17 0.23 3.09
N ARG A 260 14.40 0.32 4.17
CA ARG A 260 13.04 0.90 4.17
C ARG A 260 13.01 2.39 3.80
N ILE A 261 14.15 3.07 3.91
CA ILE A 261 14.26 4.52 3.70
C ILE A 261 15.29 4.90 2.62
N THR A 262 16.03 3.94 2.06
CA THR A 262 17.10 4.21 1.07
C THR A 262 17.15 3.23 -0.10
N TYR A 263 16.56 2.04 0.01
CA TYR A 263 16.66 1.02 -1.03
C TYR A 263 15.71 1.30 -2.20
N PRO A 264 16.21 1.51 -3.43
CA PRO A 264 15.35 1.76 -4.57
C PRO A 264 14.69 0.45 -5.04
N THR A 265 13.36 0.46 -5.07
CA THR A 265 12.54 -0.68 -5.54
C THR A 265 11.92 -0.32 -6.88
N TYR A 266 12.03 -1.19 -7.88
CA TYR A 266 11.65 -0.86 -9.26
C TYR A 266 10.25 -1.37 -9.64
N HIS A 267 9.82 -2.50 -9.07
CA HIS A 267 8.54 -3.13 -9.43
C HIS A 267 7.66 -3.43 -8.20
N PRO A 268 6.32 -3.45 -8.38
CA PRO A 268 5.40 -3.90 -7.35
C PRO A 268 5.78 -5.28 -6.81
N ARG A 269 5.59 -5.48 -5.50
CA ARG A 269 5.81 -6.77 -4.81
C ARG A 269 7.26 -7.31 -4.85
N THR A 270 8.24 -6.47 -5.18
CA THR A 270 9.67 -6.84 -5.14
C THR A 270 10.41 -6.34 -3.89
N PHE A 271 9.76 -5.57 -3.03
CA PHE A 271 10.23 -5.28 -1.66
C PHE A 271 9.29 -5.98 -0.68
N ILE A 272 9.75 -7.09 -0.10
CA ILE A 272 8.99 -7.86 0.88
C ILE A 272 9.49 -7.49 2.27
N SER A 273 8.58 -7.12 3.16
CA SER A 273 8.92 -6.63 4.49
C SER A 273 8.23 -7.45 5.57
N THR A 274 8.81 -7.49 6.77
CA THR A 274 8.24 -8.08 8.00
C THR A 274 6.88 -7.48 8.45
N GLY A 275 6.25 -6.65 7.62
CA GLY A 275 4.94 -6.05 7.84
C GLY A 275 4.89 -5.16 9.08
N TYR A 276 3.72 -5.11 9.72
CA TYR A 276 3.51 -4.28 10.90
C TYR A 276 3.99 -4.94 12.21
N GLN A 277 4.03 -6.28 12.27
CA GLN A 277 4.44 -7.01 13.48
C GLN A 277 5.94 -6.92 13.72
N GLY A 278 6.76 -6.88 12.66
CA GLY A 278 8.21 -6.80 12.83
C GLY A 278 8.78 -8.05 13.49
N THR A 279 8.44 -9.23 12.97
CA THR A 279 8.88 -10.50 13.54
C THR A 279 10.31 -10.82 13.10
N LEU A 280 11.21 -11.03 14.06
CA LEU A 280 12.59 -11.49 13.81
C LEU A 280 12.58 -12.92 13.24
N GLY A 281 13.42 -13.17 12.22
CA GLY A 281 13.53 -14.47 11.56
C GLY A 281 12.53 -14.69 10.43
N TYR A 282 11.92 -13.60 9.94
CA TYR A 282 10.97 -13.59 8.83
C TYR A 282 11.66 -13.73 7.46
N GLY A 283 12.84 -13.13 7.29
CA GLY A 283 13.45 -12.93 5.99
C GLY A 283 13.94 -14.23 5.33
N PHE A 284 14.56 -15.13 6.08
CA PHE A 284 15.07 -16.40 5.55
C PHE A 284 13.99 -17.39 5.06
N PRO A 285 12.86 -17.60 5.76
CA PRO A 285 11.81 -18.53 5.31
C PRO A 285 10.83 -17.95 4.26
N THR A 286 10.95 -16.67 3.91
CA THR A 286 10.04 -15.96 2.98
C THR A 286 10.50 -16.09 1.54
#